data_AF-A0A377TZ11-F1
#
_entry.id   AF-A0A377TZ11-F1
#
_cell.length_a   1.000
_cell.length_b   1.000
_cell.length_c   1.000
_cell.angle_alpha   90.00
_cell.angle_beta   90.00
_cell.angle_gamma   90.00
#
_symmetry.space_group_name_H-M   'P 1'
#
loop_
_entity.id
_entity.type
_entity.pdbx_description
1 polymer ?
#
loop_
_entity_poly.entity_id
_entity_poly.type
_entity_poly.pdbx_seq_one_letter_code
_entity_poly.pdbx_strand_id
1 'polypeptide(L)' 'MELTFLGTSAGVPTRTRNMTSIILNLQQPTRAEMWLFDCGEGTQHQFLHTPYHPAN' A
#
# COMPACT_ATOMS: atom_id res chain seq x y z
N MET A 1 -2.72 -13.52 -6.52
CA MET A 1 -3.42 -12.38 -5.89
C MET A 1 -2.92 -12.21 -4.47
N GLU A 2 -2.51 -11.00 -4.10
CA GLU A 2 -1.95 -10.65 -2.78
C GLU A 2 -2.46 -9.28 -2.32
N LEU A 3 -2.77 -9.14 -1.03
CA LEU A 3 -3.11 -7.86 -0.40
C LEU A 3 -1.96 -7.41 0.50
N THR A 4 -1.52 -6.17 0.34
CA THR A 4 -0.57 -5.51 1.24
C THR A 4 -1.23 -4.31 1.91
N PHE A 5 -1.31 -4.32 3.23
CA PHE A 5 -1.80 -3.19 4.01
C PHE A 5 -0.69 -2.18 4.22
N LEU A 6 -0.84 -0.98 3.66
CA LEU A 6 0.07 0.14 3.90
C LEU A 6 -0.32 0.91 5.16
N GLY A 7 -1.61 0.95 5.47
CA GLY A 7 -2.11 1.47 6.74
C GLY A 7 -3.53 1.00 7.05
N THR A 8 -3.86 1.01 8.34
CA THR A 8 -5.06 0.38 8.92
C THR A 8 -5.69 1.23 10.02
N SER A 9 -5.21 2.46 10.23
CA SER A 9 -5.77 3.37 11.23
C SER A 9 -6.99 4.10 10.68
N ALA A 10 -8.04 4.20 11.50
CA ALA A 10 -9.24 4.98 11.18
C ALA A 10 -9.09 6.43 11.65
N GLY A 11 -9.44 7.39 10.79
CA GLY A 11 -9.54 8.82 11.11
C GLY A 11 -8.21 9.56 11.22
N VAL A 12 -7.28 9.09 12.06
CA VAL A 12 -5.97 9.72 12.29
C VAL A 12 -4.85 8.67 12.37
N PRO A 13 -3.61 8.98 11.95
CA PRO A 13 -2.48 8.08 12.13
C PRO A 13 -2.15 7.91 13.61
N THR A 14 -1.55 6.79 13.96
CA THR A 14 -1.07 6.48 15.31
C THR A 14 0.41 6.13 15.25
N ARG A 15 1.07 6.00 16.41
CA ARG A 15 2.48 5.59 16.48
C ARG A 15 2.78 4.25 15.79
N THR A 16 1.79 3.37 15.69
CA THR A 16 1.99 2.00 15.18
C THR A 16 1.21 1.70 13.90
N ARG A 17 0.32 2.60 13.45
CA ARG A 17 -0.53 2.38 12.27
C ARG A 17 -0.71 3.68 11.50
N ASN A 18 -0.36 3.65 10.21
CA ASN A 18 -0.67 4.75 9.28
C ASN A 18 -2.16 4.77 8.89
N MET A 19 -2.59 5.85 8.26
CA MET A 19 -3.93 6.01 7.68
C MET A 19 -4.27 4.92 6.65
N THR A 20 -5.56 4.64 6.45
CA THR A 20 -6.04 3.58 5.54
C THR A 20 -5.42 3.67 4.14
N SER A 21 -4.80 2.55 3.73
CA SER A 21 -4.43 2.29 2.33
C SER A 21 -4.02 0.83 2.14
N ILE A 22 -4.44 0.24 1.02
CA ILE A 22 -4.21 -1.18 0.67
C ILE A 22 -3.76 -1.29 -0.79
N ILE A 23 -2.70 -2.06 -1.04
CA ILE A 23 -2.33 -2.51 -2.38
C ILE A 23 -2.97 -3.88 -2.65
N LEU A 24 -3.63 -4.02 -3.79
CA LEU A 24 -3.98 -5.30 -4.38
C LEU A 24 -3.02 -5.61 -5.53
N ASN A 25 -2.20 -6.62 -5.37
CA ASN A 25 -1.36 -7.16 -6.43
C ASN A 25 -2.06 -8.37 -7.07
N LEU A 26 -2.45 -8.23 -8.34
CA LEU A 26 -3.18 -9.28 -9.06
C LEU A 26 -2.28 -10.45 -9.49
N GLN A 27 -0.95 -10.26 -9.54
CA GLN A 27 0.05 -11.26 -9.94
C GLN A 27 -0.28 -11.91 -11.30
N GLN A 28 -0.65 -11.10 -12.30
CA GLN A 28 -0.98 -11.63 -13.63
C GLN A 28 0.29 -12.12 -14.36
N PRO A 29 0.21 -13.20 -15.15
CA PRO A 29 1.39 -13.79 -15.81
C PRO A 29 2.07 -12.87 -16.82
N THR A 30 1.31 -11.96 -17.43
CA THR A 30 1.75 -11.15 -18.58
C THR A 30 1.87 -9.67 -18.25
N ARG A 31 1.43 -9.22 -17.07
CA ARG A 31 1.45 -7.81 -16.67
C ARG A 31 1.53 -7.68 -15.15
N ALA A 32 2.49 -6.88 -14.68
CA ALA A 32 2.44 -6.38 -13.30
C ALA A 32 1.26 -5.40 -13.18
N GLU A 33 0.24 -5.79 -12.44
CA GLU A 33 -0.93 -4.96 -12.18
C GLU A 33 -1.16 -4.87 -10.67
N MET A 34 -0.94 -3.67 -10.15
CA MET A 34 -1.19 -3.30 -8.77
C MET A 34 -2.25 -2.20 -8.73
N TRP A 35 -3.25 -2.38 -7.88
CA TRP A 35 -4.27 -1.37 -7.61
C TRP A 35 -4.10 -0.85 -6.19
N LEU A 36 -4.27 0.46 -6.02
CA LEU A 36 -4.25 1.11 -4.71
C LEU A 36 -5.69 1.46 -4.31
N PHE A 37 -6.10 0.96 -3.15
CA PHE A 37 -7.39 1.28 -2.54
C PHE A 37 -7.13 2.18 -1.33
N ASP A 38 -7.75 3.36 -1.33
CA ASP A 38 -7.48 4.49 -0.44
C ASP A 38 -6.03 5.01 -0.48
N CYS A 39 -5.87 6.28 -0.11
CA CYS A 39 -4.59 6.96 -0.11
C CYS A 39 -4.53 7.98 1.03
N GLY A 40 -4.66 7.50 2.26
CA GLY A 40 -4.48 8.35 3.43
C GLY A 40 -3.08 9.00 3.47
N GLU A 41 -2.94 10.05 4.28
CA GLU A 41 -1.64 10.71 4.47
C GLU A 41 -0.54 9.69 4.81
N GLY A 42 0.66 9.87 4.24
CA GLY A 42 1.77 8.96 4.48
C GLY A 42 1.76 7.68 3.63
N THR A 43 0.71 7.41 2.83
CA THR A 43 0.66 6.21 1.96
C THR A 43 1.89 6.07 1.08
N GLN A 44 2.36 7.16 0.47
CA GLN A 44 3.60 7.15 -0.31
C GLN A 44 4.80 6.69 0.52
N HIS A 45 4.95 7.17 1.76
CA HIS A 45 6.06 6.79 2.64
C HIS A 45 6.00 5.30 2.97
N GLN A 46 4.81 4.79 3.29
CA GLN A 46 4.60 3.36 3.52
C GLN A 46 4.91 2.53 2.26
N PHE A 47 4.53 3.02 1.09
CA PHE A 47 4.83 2.38 -0.20
C PHE A 47 6.35 2.28 -0.45
N LEU A 48 7.14 3.31 -0.11
CA LEU A 48 8.61 3.28 -0.24
C LEU A 48 9.28 2.16 0.56
N HIS A 49 8.63 1.68 1.63
CA HIS A 49 9.12 0.59 2.48
C HIS A 49 8.67 -0.80 2.04
N THR A 50 7.98 -0.92 0.90
CA THR A 50 7.54 -2.20 0.34
C THR A 50 8.50 -2.71 -0.74
N PRO A 51 8.46 -4.02 -1.09
CA PRO A 51 9.18 -4.53 -2.26
C PRO A 51 8.70 -3.93 -3.59
N TYR A 52 7.56 -3.23 -3.60
CA TYR A 52 6.95 -2.63 -4.78
C TYR A 52 7.41 -1.19 -5.07
N HIS A 53 8.36 -0.67 -4.28
CA HIS A 53 8.91 0.67 -4.43
C HIS A 53 9.45 0.94 -5.86
N PRO A 54 9.17 2.10 -6.49
CA PRO A 54 9.45 2.32 -7.91
C PRO A 54 10.93 2.44 -8.29
N ALA A 55 11.85 2.55 -7.33
CA ALA A 55 13.29 2.61 -7.61
C ALA A 55 14.00 1.24 -7.47
N ASN A 56 13.24 0.14 -7.37
CA ASN A 56 13.75 -1.23 -7.49
C ASN A 56 13.53 -1.79 -8.90
#